data_AF-A0A3D5T164-F1
#
_entry.id   AF-A0A3D5T164-F1
#
_cell.length_a   1.000
_cell.length_b   1.000
_cell.length_c   1.000
_cell.angle_alpha   90.00
_cell.angle_beta   90.00
_cell.angle_gamma   90.00
#
_symmetry.space_group_name_H-M   'P 1'
#
loop_
_entity.id
_entity.type
_entity.pdbx_description
1 polymer ?
#
loop_
_entity_poly.entity_id
_entity_poly.type
_entity_poly.pdbx_seq_one_letter_code
_entity_poly.pdbx_strand_id
1 'polypeptide(L)' 'TNFYEAEEYHKDYYAKNPAAGYCQMVISPKLAKFRASYKDLLK' A
#
# COMPACT_ATOMS: atom_id res chain seq x y z
N THR A 1 0.47 27.74 0.87
CA THR A 1 0.60 26.42 0.23
C THR A 1 -0.75 25.74 0.30
N ASN A 2 -1.31 25.32 -0.83
CA ASN A 2 -2.65 24.71 -0.86
C ASN A 2 -2.49 23.18 -0.89
N PHE A 3 -3.19 22.48 0.00
CA PHE A 3 -3.34 21.03 -0.04
C PHE A 3 -4.71 20.71 -0.65
N TYR A 4 -4.76 19.71 -1.53
CA TYR A 4 -5.99 19.21 -2.12
C TYR A 4 -6.15 17.75 -1.74
N GLU A 5 -7.29 17.44 -1.14
CA GLU A 5 -7.60 16.08 -0.74
C GLU A 5 -7.77 15.19 -1.97
N ALA A 6 -7.29 13.95 -1.87
CA ALA A 6 -7.47 12.95 -2.92
C ALA A 6 -8.93 12.47 -2.95
N GLU A 7 -9.39 12.08 -4.14
CA GLU A 7 -10.72 11.50 -4.33
C GLU A 7 -10.94 10.25 -3.46
N GLU A 8 -12.19 10.02 -3.04
CA GLU A 8 -12.58 8.86 -2.20
C GLU A 8 -12.13 7.51 -2.78
N TYR A 9 -12.10 7.39 -4.11
CA TYR A 9 -11.62 6.20 -4.80
C TYR A 9 -10.15 5.86 -4.46
N HIS A 10 -9.32 6.86 -4.22
CA HIS A 10 -7.91 6.68 -3.88
C HIS A 10 -7.68 6.29 -2.42
N LYS A 11 -8.66 6.52 -1.55
CA LYS A 11 -8.59 6.13 -0.13
C LYS A 11 -8.73 4.61 0.01
N ASP A 12 -7.80 4.00 0.76
CA ASP A 12 -7.70 2.54 0.97
C ASP A 12 -7.61 1.72 -0.33
N TYR A 13 -7.07 2.31 -1.39
CA TYR A 13 -7.07 1.70 -2.72
C TYR A 13 -6.49 0.28 -2.73
N TYR A 14 -5.36 0.07 -2.06
CA TYR A 14 -4.72 -1.25 -1.99
C TYR A 14 -5.58 -2.30 -1.28
N ALA A 15 -6.26 -1.91 -0.19
CA ALA A 15 -7.13 -2.81 0.56
C ALA A 15 -8.37 -3.20 -0.25
N LYS A 16 -8.93 -2.25 -1.01
CA LYS A 16 -10.10 -2.46 -1.87
C LYS A 16 -9.76 -3.21 -3.16
N ASN A 17 -8.54 -3.05 -3.70
CA ASN A 17 -8.13 -3.58 -5.01
C ASN A 17 -6.81 -4.35 -4.94
N PRO A 18 -6.65 -5.35 -4.06
CA PRO A 18 -5.36 -6.01 -3.86
C PRO A 18 -4.89 -6.74 -5.14
N ALA A 19 -5.81 -7.29 -5.93
CA ALA A 19 -5.50 -8.03 -7.16
C ALA A 19 -5.15 -7.13 -8.36
N ALA A 20 -5.26 -5.80 -8.25
CA ALA A 20 -4.89 -4.90 -9.34
C ALA A 20 -3.41 -5.09 -9.69
N GLY A 21 -3.08 -5.05 -10.99
CA GLY A 21 -1.71 -5.29 -11.46
C GLY A 21 -0.68 -4.37 -10.81
N TYR A 22 -1.02 -3.09 -10.61
CA TYR A 22 -0.17 -2.16 -9.87
C TYR A 22 0.06 -2.59 -8.41
N CYS A 23 -0.99 -3.01 -7.72
CA CYS A 23 -0.90 -3.50 -6.35
C CYS A 23 0.01 -4.74 -6.26
N GLN A 24 -0.11 -5.66 -7.23
CA GLN A 24 0.70 -6.88 -7.28
C GLN A 24 2.16 -6.62 -7.64
N MET A 25 2.42 -5.76 -8.63
CA MET A 25 3.77 -5.56 -9.16
C MET A 25 4.57 -4.53 -8.37
N VAL A 26 3.91 -3.57 -7.69
CA VAL A 26 4.59 -2.44 -7.05
C VAL A 26 4.41 -2.42 -5.54
N ILE A 27 3.18 -2.53 -5.04
CA ILE A 27 2.91 -2.38 -3.60
C ILE A 27 3.27 -3.67 -2.84
N SER A 28 2.80 -4.83 -3.33
CA SER A 28 2.97 -6.11 -2.65
C SER A 28 4.44 -6.47 -2.38
N PRO A 29 5.39 -6.29 -3.33
CA PRO A 29 6.80 -6.58 -3.07
C PRO A 29 7.41 -5.66 -2.02
N LYS A 30 6.98 -4.38 -1.99
CA LYS A 30 7.43 -3.41 -0.98
C LYS A 30 6.92 -3.79 0.41
N LEU A 31 5.66 -4.20 0.53
CA LEU A 31 5.08 -4.67 1.78
C LEU A 31 5.73 -5.97 2.25
N ALA A 32 6.00 -6.92 1.34
CA ALA A 32 6.71 -8.15 1.66
C ALA A 32 8.12 -7.86 2.19
N LYS A 33 8.86 -6.96 1.53
CA LYS A 33 10.18 -6.51 1.99
C LYS A 33 10.11 -5.87 3.37
N PHE A 34 9.16 -4.97 3.60
CA PHE A 34 8.95 -4.35 4.91
C PHE A 34 8.70 -5.40 5.99
N ARG A 35 7.76 -6.34 5.77
CA ARG A 35 7.45 -7.41 6.71
C ARG A 35 8.65 -8.30 7.01
N ALA A 36 9.49 -8.58 6.01
CA ALA A 36 10.70 -9.36 6.20
C ALA A 36 11.75 -8.57 7.01
N SER A 37 11.99 -7.29 6.69
CA SER A 37 13.00 -6.47 7.35
C SER A 37 12.68 -6.12 8.80
N TYR A 38 11.40 -6.03 9.15
CA TYR A 38 10.95 -5.63 10.47
C TYR A 38 10.21 -6.73 11.22
N LYS A 39 10.37 -7.99 10.81
CA LYS A 39 9.64 -9.14 11.34
C LYS A 39 9.61 -9.18 12.88
N ASP A 40 10.74 -8.91 13.53
CA ASP A 40 10.88 -9.00 14.98
C ASP A 40 10.26 -7.80 15.73
N LEU A 41 9.94 -6.71 15.02
CA LEU A 41 9.26 -5.53 15.56
C LEU A 41 7.75 -5.53 15.28
N LEU A 42 7.29 -6.40 14.38
CA LEU A 42 5.89 -6.56 14.05
C LEU A 42 5.26 -7.52 15.07
N LYS A 43 4.18 -7.08 15.70
CA LYS A 43 3.40 -7.87 16.67
C LYS A 43 2.60 -8.98 16.00
#